data_AF-A0A7C7XVI5-F1
#
_entry.id   AF-A0A7C7XVI5-F1
#
_cell.length_a   1.000
_cell.length_b   1.000
_cell.length_c   1.000
_cell.angle_alpha   90.00
_cell.angle_beta   90.00
_cell.angle_gamma   90.00
#
_symmetry.space_group_name_H-M   'P 1'
#
loop_
_entity.id
_entity.type
_entity.pdbx_description
1 polymer ?
#
loop_
_entity_poly.entity_id
_entity_poly.type
_entity_poly.pdbx_seq_one_letter_code
_entity_poly.pdbx_strand_id
1 'polypeptide(L)'
;MFDTDRGSADITLCIFPHLREFIAIDARKNRSGGPAVLSLSISNILGEEFYTGVERDFSKLLRRHDIGFLELMGIPQQVEAVVRANLLKRIIAELGILPAEDSKNPGGTVGVLFFAGTLLSFEVGQLREATRELFGKKLSPVTLEQLNDQLINLMEKEQKTVSDTSQQDLAGLISGKSGPYVTLWESRGK
;
A
#
# COMPACT_ATOMS: atom_id res chain seq x y z
N MET A 1 1.65 8.97 17.91
CA MET A 1 3.04 9.46 18.01
C MET A 1 3.80 8.82 16.88
N PHE A 2 3.97 9.53 15.77
CA PHE A 2 4.66 8.99 14.59
C PHE A 2 6.16 8.91 14.89
N ASP A 3 6.70 7.71 14.77
CA ASP A 3 8.11 7.43 15.04
C ASP A 3 8.98 8.24 14.08
N THR A 4 9.74 9.17 14.64
CA THR A 4 10.33 10.33 13.94
C THR A 4 11.49 9.93 13.02
N ASP A 5 12.02 8.71 13.15
CA ASP A 5 13.03 8.14 12.26
C ASP A 5 12.50 7.82 10.85
N ARG A 6 11.17 7.75 10.67
CA ARG A 6 10.51 7.59 9.35
C ARG A 6 10.37 8.89 8.56
N GLY A 7 10.69 10.05 9.14
CA GLY A 7 10.66 11.36 8.47
C GLY A 7 11.66 11.51 7.32
N SER A 8 12.57 10.54 7.15
CA SER A 8 13.62 10.53 6.12
C SER A 8 13.22 9.86 4.80
N ALA A 9 12.01 9.31 4.69
CA ALA A 9 11.56 8.66 3.47
C ALA A 9 11.53 9.65 2.29
N ASP A 10 12.15 9.26 1.18
CA ASP A 10 12.13 9.98 -0.09
C ASP A 10 10.76 9.87 -0.77
N ILE A 11 10.13 8.71 -0.61
CA ILE A 11 8.79 8.42 -1.14
C ILE A 11 7.94 7.92 0.02
N THR A 12 6.74 8.48 0.20
CA THR A 12 5.78 8.00 1.20
C THR A 12 4.50 7.55 0.54
N LEU A 13 4.09 6.32 0.80
CA LEU A 13 2.82 5.75 0.35
C LEU A 13 1.78 5.87 1.47
N CYS A 14 0.72 6.60 1.21
CA CYS A 14 -0.44 6.74 2.08
C CYS A 14 -1.52 5.76 1.62
N ILE A 15 -1.69 4.66 2.37
CA ILE A 15 -2.55 3.53 2.03
C ILE A 15 -3.83 3.58 2.88
N PHE A 16 -4.96 3.40 2.21
CA PHE A 16 -6.29 3.25 2.80
C PHE A 16 -6.74 1.80 2.58
N PRO A 17 -6.72 0.94 3.60
CA PRO A 17 -6.83 -0.52 3.42
C PRO A 17 -8.06 -1.00 2.66
N HIS A 18 -9.19 -0.30 2.73
CA HIS A 18 -10.43 -0.71 2.07
C HIS A 18 -10.70 0.05 0.77
N LEU A 19 -9.87 1.03 0.40
CA LEU A 19 -9.99 1.74 -0.86
C LEU A 19 -9.12 1.11 -1.96
N ARG A 20 -9.52 1.39 -3.20
CA ARG A 20 -8.73 1.06 -4.40
C ARG A 20 -7.79 2.19 -4.84
N GLU A 21 -7.77 3.28 -4.09
CA GLU A 21 -6.98 4.48 -4.36
C GLU A 21 -5.98 4.68 -3.22
N PHE A 22 -4.77 5.14 -3.54
CA PHE A 22 -3.75 5.49 -2.56
C PHE A 22 -2.96 6.70 -3.03
N ILE A 23 -2.34 7.42 -2.11
CA ILE A 23 -1.54 8.60 -2.43
C ILE A 23 -0.06 8.23 -2.31
N ALA A 24 0.72 8.65 -3.29
CA ALA A 24 2.17 8.60 -3.25
C ALA A 24 2.74 10.02 -3.20
N ILE A 25 3.51 10.30 -2.16
CA ILE A 25 4.24 11.55 -1.96
C ILE A 25 5.68 11.29 -2.38
N ASP A 26 6.08 11.83 -3.52
CA ASP A 26 7.48 11.80 -3.95
C ASP A 26 8.15 13.12 -3.55
N ALA A 27 8.97 13.06 -2.51
CA ALA A 27 9.62 14.21 -1.92
C ALA A 27 11.05 14.44 -2.45
N ARG A 28 11.48 13.69 -3.47
CA ARG A 28 12.83 13.76 -4.00
C ARG A 28 13.06 15.06 -4.74
N LYS A 29 14.17 15.74 -4.42
CA LYS A 29 14.59 17.00 -5.07
C LYS A 29 15.06 16.80 -6.51
N ASN A 30 15.54 15.60 -6.85
CA ASN A 30 16.13 15.29 -8.15
C ASN A 30 15.10 14.84 -9.21
N ARG A 31 13.80 14.89 -8.90
CA ARG A 31 12.74 14.56 -9.86
C ARG A 31 12.57 15.69 -10.87
N SER A 32 12.43 15.35 -12.15
CA SER A 32 12.01 16.26 -13.22
C SER A 32 10.63 16.84 -12.89
N GLY A 33 10.56 18.11 -12.48
CA GLY A 33 9.33 18.76 -12.02
C GLY A 33 9.23 18.97 -10.49
N GLY A 34 10.22 18.53 -9.72
CA GLY A 34 10.28 18.68 -8.27
C GLY A 34 9.40 17.70 -7.49
N PRO A 35 9.31 17.88 -6.16
CA PRO A 35 8.44 17.08 -5.30
C PRO A 35 6.98 17.13 -5.73
N ALA A 36 6.29 16.00 -5.73
CA ALA A 36 4.88 15.94 -6.14
C ALA A 36 4.07 14.92 -5.36
N VAL A 37 2.76 15.12 -5.39
CA VAL A 37 1.75 14.24 -4.81
C VAL A 37 0.99 13.60 -5.96
N LEU A 38 0.92 12.27 -5.96
CA LEU A 38 0.31 11.47 -7.02
C LEU A 38 -0.81 10.63 -6.41
N SER A 39 -2.01 10.73 -6.98
CA SER A 39 -3.12 9.83 -6.66
C SER A 39 -3.08 8.65 -7.62
N LEU A 40 -2.96 7.44 -7.08
CA LEU A 40 -2.81 6.21 -7.86
C LEU A 40 -3.94 5.24 -7.54
N SER A 41 -4.30 4.43 -8.53
CA SER A 41 -5.26 3.35 -8.39
C SER A 41 -4.55 2.01 -8.33
N ILE A 42 -5.01 1.12 -7.46
CA ILE A 42 -4.53 -0.26 -7.38
C ILE A 42 -4.73 -1.02 -8.70
N SER A 43 -5.70 -0.61 -9.51
CA SER A 43 -5.91 -1.18 -10.85
C SER A 43 -4.75 -0.91 -11.80
N ASN A 44 -4.00 0.18 -11.60
CA ASN A 44 -2.79 0.46 -12.38
C ASN A 44 -1.62 -0.42 -11.93
N ILE A 45 -1.70 -1.00 -10.73
CA ILE A 45 -0.66 -1.88 -10.18
C ILE A 45 -0.96 -3.35 -10.51
N LEU A 46 -2.21 -3.76 -10.32
CA LEU A 46 -2.64 -5.16 -10.46
C LEU A 46 -3.00 -5.50 -11.90
N GLY A 47 -2.05 -5.31 -12.81
CA GLY A 47 -2.15 -5.69 -14.22
C GLY A 47 -1.37 -6.96 -14.57
N GLU A 48 -1.45 -7.37 -15.83
CA GLU A 48 -0.79 -8.59 -16.35
C GLU A 48 0.71 -8.66 -16.06
N GLU A 49 1.43 -7.54 -16.11
CA GLU A 49 2.86 -7.53 -15.79
C GLU A 49 3.15 -7.89 -14.32
N PHE A 50 2.29 -7.45 -13.40
CA PHE A 50 2.41 -7.81 -11.98
C PHE A 50 2.18 -9.31 -11.81
N TYR A 51 1.08 -9.84 -12.38
CA TYR A 51 0.75 -11.27 -12.26
C TYR A 51 1.82 -12.16 -12.87
N THR A 52 2.21 -11.87 -14.11
CA THR A 52 3.28 -12.59 -14.81
C THR A 52 4.61 -12.51 -14.05
N GLY A 53 4.91 -11.36 -13.43
CA GLY A 53 6.09 -11.17 -12.59
C GLY A 53 6.09 -12.07 -11.35
N VAL A 54 4.97 -12.12 -10.63
CA VAL A 54 4.77 -12.98 -9.46
C VAL A 54 4.89 -14.45 -9.84
N GLU A 55 4.19 -14.89 -10.89
CA GLU A 55 4.21 -16.28 -11.35
C GLU A 55 5.61 -16.74 -11.74
N ARG A 56 6.34 -15.90 -12.48
CA ARG A 56 7.72 -16.18 -12.88
C ARG A 56 8.64 -16.33 -11.68
N ASP A 57 8.58 -15.40 -10.73
CA ASP A 57 9.48 -15.40 -9.58
C ASP A 57 9.12 -16.51 -8.58
N PHE A 58 7.82 -16.82 -8.42
CA PHE A 58 7.35 -17.98 -7.67
C PHE A 58 7.78 -19.31 -8.30
N SER A 59 7.65 -19.44 -9.62
CA SER A 59 8.09 -20.63 -10.36
C SER A 59 9.59 -20.87 -10.18
N LYS A 60 10.41 -19.82 -10.21
CA LYS A 60 11.86 -19.91 -9.92
C LYS A 60 12.15 -20.38 -8.49
N LEU A 61 11.36 -19.92 -7.52
CA LEU A 61 11.49 -20.30 -6.11
C LEU A 61 11.23 -21.80 -5.93
N LEU A 62 10.16 -22.33 -6.52
CA LEU A 62 9.79 -23.74 -6.39
C LEU A 62 10.68 -24.71 -7.16
N ARG A 63 11.22 -24.28 -8.32
CA ARG A 63 12.03 -25.14 -9.20
C ARG A 63 13.50 -25.25 -8.76
N ARG A 64 13.89 -24.73 -7.59
CA ARG A 64 15.26 -24.92 -7.09
C ARG A 64 15.43 -26.39 -6.75
N HIS A 65 16.44 -27.02 -7.34
CA HIS A 65 16.67 -28.46 -7.22
C HIS A 65 17.24 -28.89 -5.86
N ASP A 66 17.52 -27.92 -4.97
CA ASP A 66 18.31 -28.11 -3.76
C ASP A 66 17.49 -27.86 -2.47
N ILE A 67 16.15 -27.95 -2.54
CA ILE A 67 15.25 -27.62 -1.41
C ILE A 67 15.07 -28.86 -0.51
N GLY A 68 15.57 -28.81 0.72
CA GLY A 68 15.25 -29.72 1.81
C GLY A 68 13.97 -29.34 2.56
N PHE A 69 13.51 -30.20 3.47
CA PHE A 69 12.26 -30.00 4.22
C PHE A 69 12.23 -28.70 5.05
N LEU A 70 13.36 -28.26 5.58
CA LEU A 70 13.43 -26.99 6.32
C LEU A 70 13.22 -25.78 5.40
N GLU A 71 13.71 -25.83 4.16
CA GLU A 71 13.47 -24.75 3.19
C GLU A 71 12.03 -24.75 2.67
N LEU A 72 11.36 -25.92 2.60
CA LEU A 72 9.92 -26.01 2.30
C LEU A 72 9.08 -25.26 3.32
N MET A 73 9.42 -25.34 4.61
CA MET A 73 8.73 -24.60 5.68
C MET A 73 8.87 -23.08 5.53
N GLY A 74 9.93 -22.61 4.85
CA GLY A 74 10.15 -21.20 4.54
C GLY A 74 9.42 -20.68 3.30
N ILE A 75 8.83 -21.56 2.48
CA ILE A 75 8.16 -21.16 1.23
C ILE A 75 7.10 -20.09 1.44
N PRO A 76 6.15 -20.19 2.40
CA PRO A 76 5.11 -19.18 2.58
C PRO A 76 5.67 -17.76 2.75
N GLN A 77 6.72 -17.60 3.56
CA GLN A 77 7.37 -16.31 3.78
C GLN A 77 8.09 -15.81 2.52
N GLN A 78 8.70 -16.72 1.75
CA GLN A 78 9.34 -16.37 0.49
C GLN A 78 8.31 -15.98 -0.58
N VAL A 79 7.14 -16.62 -0.62
CA VAL A 79 6.01 -16.22 -1.49
C VAL A 79 5.55 -14.81 -1.16
N GLU A 80 5.35 -14.52 0.13
CA GLU A 80 5.00 -13.18 0.58
C GLU A 80 6.04 -12.14 0.12
N ALA A 81 7.33 -12.48 0.24
CA ALA A 81 8.42 -11.62 -0.22
C ALA A 81 8.40 -11.40 -1.74
N VAL A 82 8.10 -12.44 -2.53
CA VAL A 82 7.94 -12.35 -3.99
C VAL A 82 6.79 -11.43 -4.38
N VAL A 83 5.62 -11.58 -3.75
CA VAL A 83 4.45 -10.74 -4.00
C VAL A 83 4.77 -9.29 -3.63
N ARG A 84 5.35 -9.04 -2.46
CA ARG A 84 5.74 -7.71 -1.99
C ARG A 84 6.75 -7.04 -2.91
N ALA A 85 7.76 -7.78 -3.38
CA ALA A 85 8.77 -7.25 -4.29
C ALA A 85 8.18 -6.84 -5.64
N ASN A 86 7.29 -7.66 -6.22
CA ASN A 86 6.63 -7.34 -7.49
C ASN A 86 5.66 -6.16 -7.33
N LEU A 87 4.97 -6.05 -6.19
CA LEU A 87 4.12 -4.90 -5.87
C LEU A 87 4.93 -3.60 -5.83
N LEU A 88 6.05 -3.59 -5.09
CA LEU A 88 6.92 -2.41 -4.98
C LEU A 88 7.51 -2.00 -6.33
N LYS A 89 7.99 -2.96 -7.13
CA LYS A 89 8.49 -2.69 -8.49
C LYS A 89 7.44 -1.97 -9.33
N ARG A 90 6.19 -2.42 -9.27
CA ARG A 90 5.12 -1.81 -10.06
C ARG A 90 4.74 -0.42 -9.53
N ILE A 91 4.68 -0.22 -8.22
CA ILE A 91 4.47 1.12 -7.64
C ILE A 91 5.56 2.08 -8.10
N ILE A 92 6.83 1.67 -8.04
CA ILE A 92 7.99 2.47 -8.48
C ILE A 92 7.89 2.81 -9.98
N ALA A 93 7.49 1.85 -10.80
CA ALA A 93 7.28 2.05 -12.24
C ALA A 93 6.15 3.06 -12.53
N GLU A 94 5.01 2.95 -11.85
CA GLU A 94 3.88 3.90 -11.96
C GLU A 94 4.27 5.31 -11.51
N LEU A 95 5.20 5.42 -10.55
CA LEU A 95 5.77 6.71 -10.13
C LEU A 95 6.78 7.29 -11.14
N GLY A 96 7.04 6.60 -12.25
CA GLY A 96 8.01 7.02 -13.28
C GLY A 96 9.46 6.93 -12.81
N ILE A 97 9.73 6.13 -11.79
CA ILE A 97 11.06 5.96 -11.23
C ILE A 97 11.74 4.86 -12.01
N LEU A 98 12.58 5.24 -12.97
CA LEU A 98 13.42 4.26 -13.66
C LEU A 98 14.45 3.72 -12.65
N PRO A 99 14.43 2.42 -12.33
CA PRO A 99 15.52 1.83 -11.55
C PRO A 99 16.79 1.98 -12.40
N ALA A 100 17.80 2.70 -11.89
CA ALA A 100 19.11 2.74 -12.54
C ALA A 100 19.64 1.31 -12.60
N GLU A 101 20.03 0.85 -13.80
CA GLU A 101 20.34 -0.56 -14.10
C GLU A 101 21.45 -1.17 -13.21
N ASP A 102 22.23 -0.36 -12.49
CA ASP A 102 23.38 -0.81 -11.69
C ASP A 102 23.33 -0.47 -10.18
N SER A 103 22.29 0.19 -9.66
CA SER A 103 22.27 0.54 -8.23
C SER A 103 21.49 -0.47 -7.41
N LYS A 104 22.20 -1.20 -6.53
CA LYS A 104 21.64 -1.99 -5.41
C LYS A 104 20.67 -1.22 -4.49
N ASN A 105 20.51 0.08 -4.69
CA ASN A 105 19.47 0.91 -4.09
C ASN A 105 18.56 1.48 -5.18
N PRO A 106 17.29 1.07 -5.29
CA PRO A 106 16.32 1.70 -6.16
C PRO A 106 15.96 3.09 -5.59
N GLY A 107 16.78 4.10 -5.87
CA GLY A 107 16.36 5.51 -5.99
C GLY A 107 15.61 6.19 -4.83
N GLY A 108 15.70 5.70 -3.59
CA GLY A 108 15.22 6.37 -2.37
C GLY A 108 14.60 5.43 -1.33
N THR A 109 14.41 5.92 -0.11
CA THR A 109 13.71 5.18 0.95
C THR A 109 12.19 5.29 0.79
N VAL A 110 11.48 4.15 0.76
CA VAL A 110 10.01 4.10 0.66
C VAL A 110 9.40 3.90 2.05
N GLY A 111 8.68 4.90 2.54
CA GLY A 111 7.85 4.82 3.74
C GLY A 111 6.42 4.41 3.39
N VAL A 112 5.77 3.66 4.27
CA VAL A 112 4.34 3.32 4.15
C VAL A 112 3.60 3.81 5.39
N LEU A 113 2.53 4.56 5.15
CA LEU A 113 1.63 5.10 6.15
C LEU A 113 0.23 4.52 5.91
N PHE A 114 -0.27 3.75 6.87
CA PHE A 114 -1.61 3.16 6.81
C PHE A 114 -2.60 4.06 7.54
N PHE A 115 -3.63 4.51 6.85
CA PHE A 115 -4.74 5.25 7.44
C PHE A 115 -5.81 4.25 7.87
N ALA A 116 -5.67 3.73 9.09
CA ALA A 116 -6.57 2.76 9.69
C ALA A 116 -6.80 3.05 11.18
N GLY A 117 -7.93 2.60 11.72
CA GLY A 117 -8.25 2.72 13.15
C GLY A 117 -8.19 4.17 13.65
N THR A 118 -7.41 4.44 14.70
CA THR A 118 -7.31 5.77 15.32
C THR A 118 -6.71 6.84 14.41
N LEU A 119 -6.00 6.46 13.34
CA LEU A 119 -5.51 7.41 12.33
C LEU A 119 -6.63 7.93 11.44
N LEU A 120 -7.72 7.16 11.29
CA LEU A 120 -8.90 7.63 10.58
C LEU A 120 -9.69 8.64 11.41
N SER A 121 -9.63 8.58 12.74
CA SER A 121 -10.39 9.49 13.62
C SER A 121 -9.72 10.85 13.85
N PHE A 122 -8.69 11.21 13.09
CA PHE A 122 -8.04 12.51 13.22
C PHE A 122 -8.99 13.62 12.77
N GLU A 123 -9.07 14.69 13.56
CA GLU A 123 -9.75 15.90 13.11
C GLU A 123 -8.94 16.58 11.99
N VAL A 124 -9.62 17.31 11.11
CA VAL A 124 -9.01 18.00 9.97
C VAL A 124 -7.83 18.89 10.39
N GLY A 125 -7.95 19.59 11.52
CA GLY A 125 -6.88 20.42 12.07
C GLY A 125 -5.63 19.61 12.47
N GLN A 126 -5.84 18.47 13.14
CA GLN A 126 -4.75 17.58 13.58
C GLN A 126 -4.04 16.93 12.40
N LEU A 127 -4.79 16.52 11.37
CA LEU A 127 -4.22 15.97 10.13
C LEU A 127 -3.35 17.00 9.42
N ARG A 128 -3.85 18.24 9.26
CA ARG A 128 -3.11 19.35 8.64
C ARG A 128 -1.82 19.69 9.40
N GLU A 129 -1.84 19.58 10.72
CA GLU A 129 -0.64 19.77 11.54
C GLU A 129 0.38 18.64 11.33
N ALA A 130 -0.08 17.39 11.36
CA ALA A 130 0.76 16.22 11.18
C ALA A 130 1.41 16.17 9.78
N THR A 131 0.66 16.48 8.73
CA THR A 131 1.21 16.54 7.36
C THR A 131 2.21 17.69 7.20
N ARG A 132 1.96 18.85 7.83
CA ARG A 132 2.91 19.97 7.85
C ARG A 132 4.21 19.60 8.57
N GLU A 133 4.12 18.87 9.68
CA GLU A 133 5.31 18.39 10.40
C GLU A 133 6.13 17.40 9.56
N LEU A 134 5.47 16.44 8.91
CA LEU A 134 6.12 15.38 8.14
C LEU A 134 6.66 15.87 6.78
N PHE A 135 5.91 16.72 6.09
CA PHE A 135 6.16 17.06 4.69
C PHE A 135 6.37 18.55 4.42
N GLY A 136 6.11 19.44 5.39
CA GLY A 136 6.17 20.90 5.18
C GLY A 136 7.56 21.44 4.82
N LYS A 137 8.64 20.72 5.15
CA LYS A 137 10.00 21.06 4.71
C LYS A 137 10.35 20.53 3.31
N LYS A 138 9.56 19.59 2.79
CA LYS A 138 9.84 18.87 1.54
C LYS A 138 8.89 19.27 0.40
N LEU A 139 7.66 19.66 0.71
CA LEU A 139 6.64 20.05 -0.25
C LEU A 139 6.41 21.57 -0.23
N SER A 140 5.98 22.12 -1.37
CA SER A 140 5.53 23.50 -1.42
C SER A 140 4.22 23.68 -0.62
N PRO A 141 3.90 24.89 -0.12
CA PRO A 141 2.64 25.13 0.60
C PRO A 141 1.40 24.76 -0.21
N VAL A 142 1.40 25.01 -1.52
CA VAL A 142 0.29 24.67 -2.42
C VAL A 142 0.13 23.15 -2.55
N THR A 143 1.23 22.44 -2.74
CA THR A 143 1.23 20.96 -2.83
C THR A 143 0.81 20.32 -1.51
N LEU A 144 1.19 20.93 -0.38
CA LEU A 144 0.82 20.47 0.96
C LEU A 144 -0.69 20.63 1.22
N GLU A 145 -1.29 21.75 0.80
CA GLU A 145 -2.74 21.94 0.87
C GLU A 145 -3.48 20.94 -0.02
N GLN A 146 -3.00 20.71 -1.25
CA GLN A 146 -3.56 19.68 -2.13
C GLN A 146 -3.48 18.28 -1.52
N LEU A 147 -2.35 17.93 -0.88
CA LEU A 147 -2.21 16.67 -0.14
C LEU A 147 -3.24 16.56 0.98
N ASN A 148 -3.41 17.63 1.76
CA ASN A 148 -4.38 17.66 2.86
C ASN A 148 -5.79 17.40 2.36
N ASP A 149 -6.22 18.11 1.32
CA ASP A 149 -7.56 17.96 0.77
C ASP A 149 -7.80 16.54 0.22
N GLN A 150 -6.79 15.94 -0.45
CA GLN A 150 -6.88 14.56 -0.92
C GLN A 150 -6.93 13.55 0.23
N LEU A 151 -6.10 13.72 1.27
CA LEU A 151 -6.09 12.84 2.43
C LEU A 151 -7.42 12.89 3.17
N ILE A 152 -8.00 14.08 3.38
CA ILE A 152 -9.31 14.24 4.04
C ILE A 152 -10.38 13.47 3.26
N ASN A 153 -10.46 13.67 1.94
CA ASN A 153 -11.44 12.99 1.09
C ASN A 153 -11.27 11.45 1.15
N LEU A 154 -10.05 10.94 1.05
CA LEU A 154 -9.81 9.50 1.14
C LEU A 154 -10.07 8.94 2.55
N MET A 155 -9.77 9.69 3.61
CA MET A 155 -10.11 9.30 4.99
C MET A 155 -11.62 9.19 5.18
N GLU A 156 -12.40 10.15 4.68
CA GLU A 156 -13.87 10.10 4.75
C GLU A 156 -14.43 8.89 3.97
N LYS A 157 -13.91 8.64 2.76
CA LYS A 157 -14.28 7.45 1.97
C LYS A 157 -13.94 6.15 2.70
N GLU A 158 -12.77 6.06 3.32
CA GLU A 158 -12.32 4.89 4.06
C GLU A 158 -13.21 4.65 5.29
N GLN A 159 -13.49 5.68 6.08
CA GLN A 159 -14.42 5.59 7.22
C GLN A 159 -15.81 5.10 6.80
N LYS A 160 -16.33 5.63 5.70
CA LYS A 160 -17.62 5.21 5.16
C LYS A 160 -17.60 3.75 4.73
N THR A 161 -16.56 3.34 4.01
CA THR A 161 -16.40 1.94 3.57
C THR A 161 -16.32 0.99 4.76
N VAL A 162 -15.53 1.32 5.78
CA VAL A 162 -15.43 0.52 7.02
C VAL A 162 -16.77 0.41 7.74
N SER A 163 -17.53 1.50 7.81
CA SER A 163 -18.85 1.52 8.44
C SER A 163 -19.87 0.67 7.67
N ASP A 164 -19.88 0.78 6.34
CA ASP A 164 -20.77 0.02 5.45
C ASP A 164 -20.46 -1.48 5.52
N THR A 165 -19.18 -1.88 5.48
CA THR A 165 -18.78 -3.29 5.62
C THR A 165 -19.15 -3.84 6.99
N SER A 166 -18.92 -3.07 8.07
CA SER A 166 -19.29 -3.49 9.43
C SER A 166 -20.80 -3.70 9.57
N GLN A 167 -21.62 -2.83 8.96
CA GLN A 167 -23.07 -2.99 8.96
C GLN A 167 -23.54 -4.17 8.11
N GLN A 168 -22.90 -4.42 6.97
CA GLN A 168 -23.18 -5.58 6.12
C GLN A 168 -22.81 -6.90 6.80
N ASP A 169 -21.68 -6.95 7.50
CA ASP A 169 -21.26 -8.14 8.26
C ASP A 169 -22.23 -8.41 9.42
N LEU A 170 -22.63 -7.38 10.16
CA LEU A 170 -23.65 -7.51 11.21
C LEU A 170 -25.01 -7.95 10.64
N ALA A 171 -25.43 -7.39 9.51
CA ALA A 171 -26.66 -7.81 8.83
C ALA A 171 -26.56 -9.25 8.30
N GLY A 172 -25.38 -9.68 7.84
CA GLY A 172 -25.10 -11.05 7.41
C GLY A 172 -25.13 -12.06 8.55
N LEU A 173 -24.61 -11.68 9.73
CA LEU A 173 -24.67 -12.46 10.97
C LEU A 173 -26.10 -12.56 11.52
N ILE A 174 -26.86 -11.46 11.50
CA ILE A 174 -28.26 -11.43 11.97
C ILE A 174 -29.19 -12.20 11.01
N SER A 175 -28.96 -12.10 9.70
CA SER A 175 -29.75 -12.80 8.68
C SER A 175 -29.35 -14.27 8.48
N GLY A 176 -28.32 -14.76 9.18
CA GLY A 176 -27.84 -16.13 9.09
C GLY A 176 -27.17 -16.51 7.77
N LYS A 177 -26.87 -15.53 6.90
CA LYS A 177 -26.18 -15.75 5.61
C LYS A 177 -24.65 -15.81 5.76
N SER A 178 -24.12 -15.26 6.85
CA SER A 178 -22.72 -15.37 7.25
C SER A 178 -22.65 -16.30 8.46
N GLY A 179 -22.43 -17.59 8.23
CA GLY A 179 -22.31 -18.57 9.31
C GLY A 179 -21.08 -18.29 10.19
N PRO A 180 -21.14 -18.58 11.51
CA PRO A 180 -20.05 -18.30 12.46
C PRO A 180 -18.80 -19.19 12.29
N TYR A 181 -18.76 -20.09 11.29
CA TYR A 181 -17.65 -21.00 11.05
C TYR A 181 -17.37 -21.16 9.55
N VAL A 182 -16.09 -21.10 9.18
CA VAL A 182 -15.59 -21.58 7.89
C VAL A 182 -15.25 -23.06 8.05
N THR A 183 -16.00 -23.93 7.38
CA THR A 183 -15.61 -25.35 7.21
C THR A 183 -14.65 -25.46 6.03
N LEU A 184 -13.49 -26.09 6.26
CA LEU A 184 -12.41 -26.34 5.28
C LEU A 184 -12.82 -27.13 4.01
N TRP A 185 -14.09 -27.54 3.90
CA TRP A 185 -14.61 -28.44 2.86
C TRP A 185 -15.88 -27.93 2.16
N GLU A 186 -16.12 -26.62 2.05
CA GLU A 186 -17.10 -26.13 1.05
C GLU A 186 -16.43 -25.95 -0.32
N SER A 187 -16.29 -27.07 -1.05
CA SER A 187 -16.23 -27.06 -2.50
C SER A 187 -17.54 -26.48 -3.03
N ARG A 188 -17.54 -25.21 -3.47
CA ARG A 188 -18.59 -24.70 -4.35
C ARG A 188 -18.08 -24.78 -5.78
N GLY A 189 -18.10 -25.99 -6.32
CA GLY A 189 -18.19 -26.18 -7.76
C GLY A 189 -19.53 -25.64 -8.26
N LYS A 190 -19.49 -24.56 -9.03
CA LYS A 190 -20.38 -24.32 -10.17
C LYS A 190 -19.58 -23.65 -11.26
#